data_AF-A0A2W4NUR8-F1
#
_entry.id   AF-A0A2W4NUR8-F1
#
_cell.length_a   1.000
_cell.length_b   1.000
_cell.length_c   1.000
_cell.angle_alpha   90.00
_cell.angle_beta   90.00
_cell.angle_gamma   90.00
#
_symmetry.space_group_name_H-M   'P 1'
#
loop_
_entity.id
_entity.type
_entity.pdbx_description
1 polymer ?
#
loop_
_entity_poly.entity_id
_entity_poly.type
_entity_poly.pdbx_seq_one_letter_code
_entity_poly.pdbx_strand_id
1 'polypeptide(L)'
;MAARRGQAASGGPGAVRARARAPGRYVRVSLEPDALTGAPRLRLSFGRQIWLEFGAPERIALQPTAGELWIVEAKGKSGYPVSTAGSLPSCLVDVAGPASRLAPGRYAAHIRAGALVVGERIG
;
A
#
# COMPACT_ATOMS: atom_id res chain seq x y z
N MET A 1 10.17 60.47 -21.77
CA MET A 1 9.31 59.43 -21.18
C MET A 1 10.17 58.21 -20.89
N ALA A 2 10.20 57.78 -19.62
CA ALA A 2 11.07 56.72 -19.11
C ALA A 2 10.47 55.31 -19.32
N ALA A 3 11.37 54.32 -19.28
CA ALA A 3 11.26 52.92 -19.71
C ALA A 3 10.23 52.04 -18.97
N ARG A 4 9.83 50.92 -19.61
CA ARG A 4 10.25 49.56 -19.19
C ARG A 4 9.82 48.48 -20.20
N ARG A 5 10.84 47.83 -20.79
CA ARG A 5 10.77 46.45 -21.30
C ARG A 5 10.54 45.50 -20.13
N GLY A 6 9.65 44.53 -20.30
CA GLY A 6 9.52 43.38 -19.40
C GLY A 6 9.61 42.10 -20.22
N GLN A 7 10.72 41.39 -20.07
CA GLN A 7 11.07 40.17 -20.77
C GLN A 7 10.98 38.99 -19.79
N ALA A 8 10.24 37.96 -20.21
CA ALA A 8 10.42 36.52 -19.98
C ALA A 8 10.37 35.86 -18.57
N ALA A 9 9.67 34.71 -18.62
CA ALA A 9 9.96 33.40 -18.00
C ALA A 9 9.54 33.15 -16.55
N SER A 10 8.57 32.23 -16.37
CA SER A 10 8.83 30.88 -15.83
C SER A 10 7.51 30.16 -15.50
N GLY A 11 7.04 29.31 -16.40
CA GLY A 11 5.96 28.35 -16.13
C GLY A 11 6.45 26.97 -16.55
N GLY A 12 7.10 26.25 -15.64
CA GLY A 12 7.78 24.99 -15.92
C GLY A 12 6.87 23.88 -16.49
N PRO A 13 7.44 22.89 -17.19
CA PRO A 13 6.69 21.79 -17.76
C PRO A 13 6.19 20.84 -16.66
N GLY A 14 4.91 20.47 -16.75
CA GLY A 14 4.39 19.29 -16.06
C GLY A 14 3.88 19.55 -14.64
N ALA A 15 3.01 20.54 -14.45
CA ALA A 15 2.02 20.43 -13.40
C ALA A 15 1.08 19.27 -13.75
N VAL A 16 1.50 18.03 -13.44
CA VAL A 16 0.59 16.90 -13.31
C VAL A 16 -0.40 17.34 -12.26
N ARG A 17 -1.57 17.81 -12.71
CA ARG A 17 -2.73 18.00 -11.84
C ARG A 17 -2.89 16.66 -11.15
N ALA A 18 -2.51 16.60 -9.88
CA ALA A 18 -2.81 15.48 -9.02
C ALA A 18 -4.33 15.43 -9.00
N ARG A 19 -4.90 14.63 -9.92
CA ARG A 19 -6.33 14.33 -9.95
C ARG A 19 -6.61 13.89 -8.53
N ALA A 20 -7.41 14.66 -7.80
CA ALA A 20 -7.74 14.36 -6.42
C ALA A 20 -8.30 12.95 -6.41
N ARG A 21 -7.44 11.98 -6.10
CA ARG A 21 -7.84 10.58 -6.10
C ARG A 21 -8.80 10.51 -4.94
N ALA A 22 -10.06 10.17 -5.23
CA ALA A 22 -11.01 9.79 -4.20
C ALA A 22 -10.29 8.86 -3.20
N PRO A 23 -10.47 9.02 -1.88
CA PRO A 23 -9.68 8.33 -0.86
C PRO A 23 -9.70 6.82 -1.15
N GLY A 24 -8.64 6.36 -1.82
CA GLY A 24 -8.74 5.16 -2.63
C GLY A 24 -8.59 3.88 -1.82
N ARG A 25 -8.86 2.76 -2.48
CA ARG A 25 -8.44 1.44 -2.02
C ARG A 25 -6.94 1.31 -2.27
N TYR A 26 -6.14 1.32 -1.20
CA TYR A 26 -4.69 1.13 -1.30
C TYR A 26 -4.09 0.24 -0.21
N VAL A 27 -2.99 -0.41 -0.56
CA VAL A 27 -2.07 -1.06 0.40
C VAL A 27 -0.80 -0.23 0.46
N ARG A 28 -0.32 0.09 1.66
CA ARG A 28 1.00 0.69 1.87
C ARG A 28 1.97 -0.39 2.33
N VAL A 29 3.14 -0.44 1.69
CA VAL A 29 4.27 -1.30 2.05
C VAL A 29 5.38 -0.42 2.60
N SER A 30 5.80 -0.64 3.85
CA SER A 30 6.97 0.01 4.47
C SER A 30 7.96 -1.04 4.96
N LEU A 31 9.25 -0.69 4.98
CA LEU A 31 10.28 -1.49 5.64
C LEU A 31 10.46 -0.98 7.06
N GLU A 32 10.29 -1.85 8.05
CA GLU A 32 10.36 -1.53 9.48
C GLU A 32 11.13 -2.64 10.22
N PRO A 33 11.91 -2.32 11.26
CA PRO A 33 12.54 -3.33 12.09
C PRO A 33 11.50 -4.02 12.99
N ASP A 34 11.63 -5.32 13.17
CA ASP A 34 10.87 -6.05 14.19
C ASP A 34 11.26 -5.56 15.58
N ALA A 35 10.26 -5.22 16.42
CA ALA A 35 10.50 -4.61 17.72
C ALA A 35 11.22 -5.53 18.71
N LEU A 36 11.14 -6.85 18.53
CA LEU A 36 11.74 -7.83 19.45
C LEU A 36 13.14 -8.25 18.99
N THR A 37 13.33 -8.43 17.68
CA THR A 37 14.53 -9.05 17.11
C THR A 37 15.41 -8.08 16.34
N GLY A 38 14.91 -6.90 15.98
CA GLY A 38 15.59 -5.94 15.11
C GLY A 38 15.70 -6.37 13.64
N ALA A 39 15.23 -7.58 13.29
CA ALA A 39 15.27 -8.08 11.94
C ALA A 39 14.36 -7.24 11.00
N PRO A 40 14.75 -7.03 9.74
CA PRO A 40 13.94 -6.27 8.79
C PRO A 40 12.62 -7.01 8.49
N ARG A 41 11.52 -6.27 8.48
CA ARG A 41 10.19 -6.76 8.10
C ARG A 41 9.47 -5.77 7.19
N LEU A 42 8.58 -6.28 6.36
CA LEU A 42 7.65 -5.43 5.62
C LEU A 42 6.38 -5.23 6.44
N ARG A 43 5.96 -3.98 6.60
CA ARG A 43 4.63 -3.65 7.10
C ARG A 43 3.69 -3.43 5.94
N LEU A 44 2.61 -4.20 5.91
CA LEU A 44 1.47 -3.96 5.02
C LEU A 44 0.41 -3.20 5.81
N SER A 45 -0.03 -2.04 5.33
CA SER A 45 -1.14 -1.29 5.90
C SER A 45 -2.27 -1.17 4.88
N PHE A 46 -3.48 -1.57 5.29
CA PHE A 46 -4.64 -1.66 4.43
C PHE A 46 -5.47 -0.39 4.58
N GLY A 47 -5.77 0.29 3.47
CA GLY A 47 -6.67 1.42 3.47
C GLY A 47 -8.02 1.05 4.10
N ARG A 48 -8.62 1.95 4.87
CA ARG A 48 -9.84 1.65 5.64
C ARG A 48 -11.01 1.14 4.78
N GLN A 49 -11.13 1.62 3.54
CA GLN A 49 -12.12 1.10 2.59
C GLN A 49 -11.86 -0.35 2.18
N ILE A 50 -10.60 -0.73 1.94
CA ILE A 50 -10.22 -2.12 1.65
C ILE A 50 -10.63 -3.02 2.80
N TRP A 51 -10.33 -2.62 4.03
CA TRP A 51 -10.60 -3.43 5.19
C TRP A 51 -12.09 -3.73 5.35
N LEU A 52 -12.96 -2.73 5.15
CA LEU A 52 -14.40 -2.93 5.21
C LEU A 52 -14.90 -3.90 4.12
N GLU A 53 -14.32 -3.82 2.92
CA GLU A 53 -14.73 -4.65 1.78
C GLU A 53 -14.15 -6.07 1.82
N PHE A 54 -12.98 -6.26 2.40
CA PHE A 54 -12.31 -7.56 2.55
C PHE A 54 -12.85 -8.36 3.75
N GLY A 55 -13.67 -7.73 4.59
CA GLY A 55 -13.98 -8.24 5.93
C GLY A 55 -12.85 -7.90 6.90
N ALA A 56 -13.10 -8.05 8.20
CA ALA A 56 -12.12 -7.76 9.25
C ALA A 56 -11.44 -9.05 9.74
N PRO A 57 -10.53 -9.67 8.96
CA PRO A 57 -9.92 -10.93 9.35
C PRO A 57 -8.92 -10.73 10.49
N GLU A 58 -8.91 -11.64 11.45
CA GLU A 58 -7.87 -11.63 12.49
C GLU A 58 -6.49 -11.95 11.92
N ARG A 59 -6.44 -12.73 10.83
CA ARG A 59 -5.22 -13.24 10.20
C ARG A 59 -5.36 -13.29 8.68
N ILE A 60 -4.26 -13.03 7.97
CA ILE A 60 -4.22 -13.11 6.51
C ILE A 60 -3.11 -14.02 6.00
N ALA A 61 -3.30 -14.61 4.83
CA ALA A 61 -2.28 -15.30 4.07
C ALA A 61 -1.95 -14.51 2.80
N LEU A 62 -0.67 -14.57 2.40
CA LEU A 62 -0.16 -13.93 1.19
C LEU A 62 0.09 -14.98 0.12
N GLN A 63 -0.53 -14.81 -1.04
CA GLN A 63 -0.44 -15.75 -2.18
C GLN A 63 0.07 -15.01 -3.42
N PRO A 64 1.24 -15.38 -3.96
CA PRO A 64 1.70 -14.84 -5.23
C PRO A 64 0.94 -15.48 -6.39
N THR A 65 0.35 -14.66 -7.28
CA THR A 65 -0.44 -15.15 -8.43
C THR A 65 -0.07 -14.34 -9.68
N ALA A 66 0.65 -14.93 -10.64
CA ALA A 66 0.89 -14.39 -11.98
C ALA A 66 1.13 -12.85 -12.06
N GLY A 67 2.03 -12.32 -11.22
CA GLY A 67 2.38 -10.89 -11.20
C GLY A 67 1.58 -10.03 -10.20
N GLU A 68 0.56 -10.61 -9.57
CA GLU A 68 -0.21 -10.01 -8.48
C GLU A 68 0.17 -10.64 -7.14
N LEU A 69 -0.13 -9.90 -6.07
CA LEU A 69 -0.13 -10.44 -4.71
C LEU A 69 -1.56 -10.48 -4.20
N TRP A 70 -2.06 -11.68 -3.94
CA TRP A 70 -3.37 -11.91 -3.36
C TRP A 70 -3.23 -12.00 -1.84
N ILE A 71 -4.10 -11.27 -1.15
CA ILE A 71 -4.26 -11.29 0.30
C ILE A 71 -5.61 -11.92 0.57
N VAL A 72 -5.60 -13.03 1.30
CA VAL A 72 -6.81 -13.80 1.65
C VAL A 72 -6.89 -13.99 3.14
N GLU A 73 -8.10 -14.19 3.67
CA GLU A 73 -8.28 -14.61 5.06
C GLU A 73 -7.53 -15.92 5.31
N ALA A 74 -6.75 -15.99 6.39
CA ALA A 74 -6.11 -17.22 6.81
C ALA A 74 -7.04 -18.02 7.72
N LYS A 75 -7.19 -19.32 7.44
CA LYS A 75 -7.97 -20.22 8.30
C LYS A 75 -7.13 -20.71 9.48
N GLY A 76 -7.73 -20.68 10.67
CA GLY A 76 -7.10 -21.15 11.90
C GLY A 76 -5.88 -20.32 12.30
N LYS A 77 -4.85 -20.97 12.86
CA LYS A 77 -3.64 -20.28 13.36
C LYS A 77 -2.60 -19.96 12.28
N SER A 78 -2.90 -20.24 11.01
CA SER A 78 -2.00 -19.96 9.90
C SER A 78 -1.95 -18.45 9.56
N GLY A 79 -0.93 -18.01 8.83
CA GLY A 79 -0.83 -16.64 8.31
C GLY A 79 -0.23 -15.58 9.26
N TYR A 80 -0.41 -14.32 8.89
CA TYR A 80 0.11 -13.15 9.60
C TYR A 80 -1.01 -12.50 10.42
N PRO A 81 -0.76 -12.19 11.71
CA PRO A 81 -1.74 -11.50 12.54
C PRO A 81 -1.96 -10.07 12.04
N VAL A 82 -3.23 -9.66 12.00
CA VAL A 82 -3.60 -8.28 11.67
C VAL A 82 -3.77 -7.49 12.96
N SER A 83 -3.04 -6.39 13.07
CA SER A 83 -3.19 -5.38 14.12
C SER A 83 -4.16 -4.30 13.66
N THR A 84 -5.13 -4.00 14.51
CA THR A 84 -6.13 -2.93 14.32
C THR A 84 -5.96 -1.80 15.34
N ALA A 85 -4.92 -1.83 16.18
CA ALA A 85 -4.72 -0.93 17.32
C ALA A 85 -4.28 0.51 16.95
N GLY A 86 -4.72 1.06 15.82
CA GLY A 86 -4.27 2.37 15.32
C GLY A 86 -5.10 2.94 14.17
N SER A 87 -4.46 3.70 13.26
CA SER A 87 -5.12 4.43 12.18
C SER A 87 -5.58 3.57 11.00
N LEU A 88 -4.78 2.56 10.62
CA LEU A 88 -5.09 1.59 9.56
C LEU A 88 -4.78 0.17 10.04
N PRO A 89 -5.63 -0.81 9.71
CA PRO A 89 -5.32 -2.22 9.87
C PRO A 89 -4.00 -2.56 9.18
N SER A 90 -3.15 -3.34 9.84
CA SER A 90 -1.82 -3.64 9.33
C SER A 90 -1.28 -4.98 9.82
N CYS A 91 -0.31 -5.54 9.10
CA CYS A 91 0.42 -6.73 9.53
C CYS A 91 1.91 -6.59 9.21
N LEU A 92 2.76 -7.21 10.02
CA LEU A 92 4.18 -7.38 9.74
C LEU A 92 4.41 -8.74 9.06
N VAL A 93 5.16 -8.73 7.97
CA VAL A 93 5.51 -9.93 7.20
C VAL A 93 7.02 -9.99 6.96
N ASP A 94 7.52 -11.20 6.72
CA ASP A 94 8.93 -11.47 6.47
C ASP A 94 9.38 -10.88 5.12
N VAL A 95 10.58 -10.31 5.07
CA VAL A 95 11.25 -9.83 3.85
C VAL A 95 11.67 -10.96 2.90
N ALA A 96 11.68 -12.22 3.33
CA ALA A 96 11.83 -13.38 2.45
C ALA A 96 10.48 -13.86 1.87
N GLY A 97 9.35 -13.32 2.36
CA GLY A 97 8.00 -13.74 1.97
C GLY A 97 7.52 -13.14 0.64
N PRO A 98 6.32 -13.51 0.16
CA PRO A 98 5.80 -13.07 -1.14
C PRO A 98 5.72 -11.54 -1.33
N ALA A 99 5.50 -10.79 -0.24
CA ALA A 99 5.44 -9.33 -0.26
C ALA A 99 6.77 -8.65 -0.62
N SER A 100 7.90 -9.36 -0.49
CA SER A 100 9.25 -8.85 -0.79
C SER A 100 9.46 -8.44 -2.24
N ARG A 101 8.62 -8.96 -3.15
CA ARG A 101 8.64 -8.60 -4.57
C ARG A 101 8.08 -7.19 -4.82
N LEU A 102 7.42 -6.60 -3.83
CA LEU A 102 6.93 -5.23 -3.88
C LEU A 102 7.94 -4.28 -3.24
N ALA A 103 8.40 -3.29 -4.01
CA ALA A 103 9.18 -2.20 -3.46
C ALA A 103 8.35 -1.42 -2.41
N PRO A 104 8.96 -0.85 -1.36
CA PRO A 104 8.23 0.02 -0.43
C PRO A 104 7.49 1.14 -1.18
N GLY A 105 6.24 1.39 -0.82
CA GLY A 105 5.39 2.33 -1.54
C GLY A 105 3.92 2.12 -1.27
N ARG A 106 3.09 2.84 -2.03
CA ARG A 106 1.64 2.70 -2.00
C ARG A 106 1.21 1.97 -3.26
N TYR A 107 0.27 1.04 -3.15
CA TYR A 107 -0.23 0.20 -4.24
C TYR A 107 -1.74 0.29 -4.32
N ALA A 108 -2.29 0.30 -5.52
CA ALA A 108 -3.72 0.13 -5.73
C ALA A 108 -4.10 -1.30 -5.34
N ALA A 109 -5.30 -1.47 -4.78
CA ALA A 109 -5.84 -2.80 -4.55
C ALA A 109 -7.35 -2.84 -4.78
N HIS A 110 -7.86 -4.03 -5.06
CA HIS A 110 -9.27 -4.28 -5.33
C HIS A 110 -9.68 -5.65 -4.81
N ILE A 111 -10.98 -5.86 -4.60
CA ILE A 111 -11.52 -7.16 -4.22
C ILE A 111 -11.85 -7.96 -5.47
N ARG A 112 -11.35 -9.20 -5.55
CA ARG A 112 -11.68 -10.17 -6.60
C ARG A 112 -11.79 -11.55 -5.99
N ALA A 113 -12.91 -12.23 -6.22
CA ALA A 113 -13.19 -13.57 -5.69
C ALA A 113 -12.96 -13.70 -4.16
N GLY A 114 -13.34 -12.67 -3.40
CA GLY A 114 -13.15 -12.64 -1.93
C GLY A 114 -11.72 -12.35 -1.47
N ALA A 115 -10.77 -12.16 -2.39
CA ALA A 115 -9.40 -11.79 -2.09
C ALA A 115 -9.16 -10.30 -2.30
N LEU A 116 -8.31 -9.72 -1.47
CA LEU A 116 -7.70 -8.42 -1.74
C LEU A 116 -6.51 -8.61 -2.68
N VAL A 117 -6.62 -8.11 -3.91
CA VAL A 117 -5.58 -8.21 -4.94
C VAL A 117 -4.80 -6.91 -5.01
N VAL A 118 -3.49 -6.98 -4.76
CA VAL A 118 -2.56 -5.86 -4.91
C VAL A 118 -2.14 -5.76 -6.36
N GLY A 119 -2.45 -4.60 -6.97
CA GLY A 119 -2.11 -4.28 -8.36
C GLY A 119 -0.93 -3.33 -8.46
N GLU A 120 -1.04 -2.34 -9.34
CA GLU A 120 0.06 -1.41 -9.65
C GLU A 120 0.43 -0.48 -8.48
N ARG A 121 1.71 -0.06 -8.46
CA ARG A 121 2.20 0.96 -7.53
C ARG A 121 1.57 2.31 -7.88
N ILE A 122 1.12 3.03 -6.86
CA ILE A 122 0.49 4.34 -6.96
C ILE A 122 1.36 5.41 -6.28
N GLY A 123 2.00 6.24 -7.10
CA GLY A 123 2.97 7.23 -6.63
C GLY A 123 4.35 6.87 -7.14
#